data_AF-A0A2K9C6M1-F1
#
_entry.id   AF-A0A2K9C6M1-F1
#
_cell.length_a   1.000
_cell.length_b   1.000
_cell.length_c   1.000
_cell.angle_alpha   90.00
_cell.angle_beta   90.00
_cell.angle_gamma   90.00
#
_symmetry.space_group_name_H-M   'P 1'
#
loop_
_entity.id
_entity.type
_entity.pdbx_description
1 polymer ?
#
loop_
_entity_poly.entity_id
_entity_poly.type
_entity_poly.pdbx_seq_one_letter_code
_entity_poly.pdbx_strand_id
1 'polypeptide(L)'
;MGLLRVASAMSLCAVAFTVQAEQLPIEVLSAVVKDQKIADAEVLLQRNGAQNVVGRTNAQGQVTLTSEAADDASNLLIIKKPGYSNLVVKCPCKGMTYAISPVMENLDGLRVVLTWGKTPEDLDSHMIFPGNNIYFENQKGDDAELDVDDVDSYGPETITLQKKHYGESYVYAVHDFTNLANPGSRQLSNSEAKVFVYMGQSLVRTYYVPKNRSGNLWTVFRMTGSGDFQDINTFSGVNVEAKDVLNEVKPLLDDSVAVSAVAVSSSAQTDAKRLNVQGEAAYQAGKLDQAIELFRQAIDLDNSFGKAYGNLGLAYQKAGNTAESIWANRKAIALATGANAATVRAGAYYNIARIYEAAGQFADALRHYQLAKEQKANPVYDTAIERVQNR
;
A
#
# COMPACT_ATOMS: atom_id res chain seq x y z
N MET A 1 -4.43 -40.98 76.17
CA MET A 1 -4.97 -39.80 75.48
C MET A 1 -4.69 -39.98 73.99
N GLY A 2 -5.73 -40.35 73.25
CA GLY A 2 -5.65 -40.70 71.82
C GLY A 2 -5.79 -39.49 70.91
N LEU A 3 -4.98 -39.55 69.84
CA LEU A 3 -5.05 -38.91 68.52
C LEU A 3 -6.07 -37.78 68.27
N LEU A 4 -5.59 -36.69 67.66
CA LEU A 4 -6.21 -36.11 66.46
C LEU A 4 -5.13 -35.39 65.63
N ARG A 5 -4.74 -35.95 64.48
CA ARG A 5 -4.02 -35.24 63.42
C ARG A 5 -5.07 -34.78 62.41
N VAL A 6 -5.28 -33.46 62.30
CA VAL A 6 -6.10 -32.86 61.25
C VAL A 6 -5.18 -32.61 60.06
N ALA A 7 -5.39 -33.35 58.96
CA ALA A 7 -4.77 -33.07 57.68
C ALA A 7 -5.67 -32.11 56.90
N SER A 8 -5.22 -30.86 56.72
CA SER A 8 -5.85 -29.92 55.78
C SER A 8 -5.41 -30.28 54.37
N ALA A 9 -6.32 -30.80 53.56
CA ALA A 9 -6.14 -30.94 52.12
C ALA A 9 -6.45 -29.59 51.45
N MET A 10 -5.42 -28.91 50.97
CA MET A 10 -5.56 -27.70 50.16
C MET A 10 -5.81 -28.15 48.71
N SER A 11 -7.06 -28.07 48.25
CA SER A 11 -7.44 -28.41 46.88
C SER A 11 -6.99 -27.29 45.93
N LEU A 12 -5.92 -27.54 45.17
CA LEU A 12 -5.46 -26.64 44.12
C LEU A 12 -6.41 -26.78 42.91
N CYS A 13 -7.35 -25.85 42.76
CA CYS A 13 -8.20 -25.77 41.57
C CYS A 13 -7.36 -25.24 40.39
N ALA A 14 -6.81 -26.13 39.58
CA ALA A 14 -6.21 -25.76 38.29
C ALA A 14 -7.35 -25.44 37.32
N VAL A 15 -7.57 -24.16 37.03
CA VAL A 15 -8.47 -23.73 35.96
C VAL A 15 -7.77 -24.01 34.63
N ALA A 16 -8.18 -25.07 33.95
CA ALA A 16 -7.76 -25.32 32.56
C ALA A 16 -8.50 -24.31 31.67
N PHE A 17 -7.78 -23.30 31.17
CA PHE A 17 -8.30 -22.46 30.09
C PHE A 17 -8.30 -23.29 28.81
N THR A 18 -9.46 -23.75 28.36
CA THR A 18 -9.62 -24.28 27.01
C THR A 18 -9.61 -23.10 26.05
N VAL A 19 -8.53 -22.95 25.28
CA VAL A 19 -8.50 -21.98 24.18
C VAL A 19 -9.46 -22.50 23.11
N GLN A 20 -10.59 -21.83 22.93
CA GLN A 20 -11.58 -22.23 21.94
C GLN A 20 -11.15 -21.70 20.57
N ALA A 21 -11.20 -22.57 19.56
CA ALA A 21 -10.94 -22.16 18.19
C ALA A 21 -12.00 -21.15 17.72
N GLU A 22 -11.54 -20.01 17.21
CA GLU A 22 -12.39 -18.96 16.66
C GLU A 22 -12.56 -19.18 15.15
N GLN A 23 -13.77 -18.94 14.65
CA GLN A 23 -14.07 -18.93 13.22
C GLN A 23 -13.93 -17.52 12.67
N LEU A 24 -13.17 -17.40 11.59
CA LEU A 24 -12.95 -16.17 10.84
C LEU A 24 -13.51 -16.35 9.43
N PRO A 25 -14.78 -15.99 9.19
CA PRO A 25 -15.33 -15.94 7.85
C PRO A 25 -14.69 -14.79 7.07
N ILE A 26 -14.24 -15.08 5.86
CA ILE A 26 -13.62 -14.12 4.92
C ILE A 26 -14.36 -14.20 3.60
N GLU A 27 -14.72 -13.05 3.07
CA GLU A 27 -15.24 -12.88 1.72
C GLU A 27 -14.21 -12.15 0.85
N VAL A 28 -13.99 -12.68 -0.35
CA VAL A 28 -13.04 -12.14 -1.33
C VAL A 28 -13.76 -11.74 -2.61
N LEU A 29 -13.69 -10.45 -2.93
CA LEU A 29 -14.29 -9.83 -4.11
C LEU A 29 -13.23 -9.38 -5.12
N SER A 30 -13.68 -9.11 -6.34
CA SER A 30 -12.91 -8.37 -7.33
C SER A 30 -12.83 -6.91 -6.92
N ALA A 31 -11.65 -6.31 -7.01
CA ALA A 31 -11.51 -4.87 -6.80
C ALA A 31 -12.03 -4.03 -7.99
N VAL A 32 -12.29 -4.63 -9.16
CA VAL A 32 -12.61 -3.86 -10.39
C VAL A 32 -13.95 -4.21 -11.02
N VAL A 33 -14.67 -5.16 -10.44
CA VAL A 33 -16.02 -5.53 -10.89
C VAL A 33 -16.89 -5.66 -9.66
N LYS A 34 -17.88 -4.76 -9.56
CA LYS A 34 -18.81 -4.73 -8.43
C LYS A 34 -19.45 -6.10 -8.18
N ASP A 35 -19.48 -6.50 -6.92
CA ASP A 35 -20.03 -7.79 -6.42
C ASP A 35 -19.43 -9.09 -6.99
N GLN A 36 -18.40 -9.00 -7.85
CA GLN A 36 -17.82 -10.20 -8.44
C GLN A 36 -17.05 -10.99 -7.39
N LYS A 37 -17.57 -12.16 -7.04
CA LYS A 37 -16.95 -13.10 -6.11
C LYS A 37 -15.72 -13.76 -6.73
N ILE A 38 -14.64 -13.92 -5.96
CA ILE A 38 -13.41 -14.58 -6.41
C ILE A 38 -13.34 -16.00 -5.86
N ALA A 39 -13.59 -16.98 -6.71
CA ALA A 39 -13.43 -18.39 -6.38
C ALA A 39 -11.97 -18.87 -6.45
N ASP A 40 -11.65 -19.90 -5.67
CA ASP A 40 -10.34 -20.55 -5.60
C ASP A 40 -9.18 -19.59 -5.32
N ALA A 41 -9.42 -18.51 -4.58
CA ALA A 41 -8.37 -17.70 -3.98
C ALA A 41 -7.83 -18.43 -2.75
N GLU A 42 -6.51 -18.54 -2.63
CA GLU A 42 -5.86 -19.08 -1.44
C GLU A 42 -5.79 -17.99 -0.38
N VAL A 43 -6.37 -18.28 0.79
CA VAL A 43 -6.42 -17.37 1.93
C VAL A 43 -5.62 -17.98 3.06
N LEU A 44 -4.56 -17.29 3.47
CA LEU A 44 -3.66 -17.72 4.53
C LEU A 44 -3.76 -16.77 5.71
N LEU A 45 -3.90 -17.31 6.91
CA LEU A 45 -3.70 -16.61 8.15
C LEU A 45 -2.33 -17.01 8.71
N GLN A 46 -1.40 -16.07 8.70
CA GLN A 46 -0.05 -16.23 9.24
C GLN A 46 0.02 -15.62 10.63
N ARG A 47 0.51 -16.42 11.58
CA ARG A 47 0.67 -16.02 12.98
C ARG A 47 2.11 -16.28 13.43
N ASN A 48 2.69 -15.31 14.14
CA ASN A 48 4.06 -15.42 14.64
C ASN A 48 4.19 -16.61 15.59
N GLY A 49 5.12 -17.53 15.29
CA GLY A 49 5.41 -18.70 16.12
C GLY A 49 4.37 -19.82 16.06
N ALA A 50 3.37 -19.74 15.16
CA ALA A 50 2.34 -20.77 14.98
C ALA A 50 2.31 -21.29 13.54
N GLN A 51 1.59 -22.39 13.32
CA GLN A 51 1.35 -22.88 11.96
C GLN A 51 0.37 -21.96 11.22
N ASN A 52 0.64 -21.75 9.93
CA ASN A 52 -0.28 -21.01 9.07
C ASN A 52 -1.58 -21.79 8.90
N VAL A 53 -2.70 -21.10 9.01
CA VAL A 53 -4.01 -21.65 8.64
C VAL A 53 -4.29 -21.26 7.20
N VAL A 54 -4.67 -22.22 6.37
CA VAL A 54 -4.89 -22.01 4.94
C VAL A 54 -6.26 -22.53 4.55
N GLY A 55 -6.98 -21.76 3.75
CA GLY A 55 -8.23 -22.16 3.13
C GLY A 55 -8.31 -21.65 1.69
N ARG A 56 -9.35 -22.08 0.98
CA ARG A 56 -9.66 -21.59 -0.36
C ARG A 56 -11.10 -21.11 -0.43
N THR A 57 -11.31 -20.02 -1.16
CA THR A 57 -12.66 -19.50 -1.38
C THR A 57 -13.47 -20.45 -2.26
N ASN A 58 -14.74 -20.63 -1.92
CA ASN A 58 -15.71 -21.37 -2.72
C ASN A 58 -16.19 -20.52 -3.93
N ALA A 59 -17.16 -21.04 -4.70
CA ALA A 59 -17.76 -20.33 -5.84
C ALA A 59 -18.41 -18.99 -5.47
N GLN A 60 -18.75 -18.77 -4.20
CA GLN A 60 -19.31 -17.54 -3.66
C GLN A 60 -18.23 -16.59 -3.12
N GLY A 61 -16.94 -16.90 -3.33
CA GLY A 61 -15.83 -16.06 -2.85
C GLY A 61 -15.60 -16.15 -1.35
N GLN A 62 -16.15 -17.16 -0.68
CA GLN A 62 -16.15 -17.26 0.78
C GLN A 62 -15.27 -18.40 1.28
N VAL A 63 -14.60 -18.16 2.41
CA VAL A 63 -13.85 -19.17 3.17
C VAL A 63 -13.97 -18.89 4.66
N THR A 64 -14.06 -19.94 5.48
CA THR A 64 -13.99 -19.81 6.93
C THR A 64 -12.70 -20.42 7.43
N LEU A 65 -11.80 -19.59 7.95
CA LEU A 65 -10.60 -20.05 8.62
C LEU A 65 -10.91 -20.32 10.09
N THR A 66 -10.39 -21.39 10.66
CA THR A 66 -10.60 -21.73 12.08
C THR A 66 -9.25 -21.80 12.78
N SER A 67 -9.04 -20.94 13.77
CA SER A 67 -7.79 -20.84 14.52
C SER A 67 -8.04 -20.32 15.93
N GLU A 68 -7.18 -20.67 16.87
CA GLU A 68 -7.09 -19.95 18.13
C GLU A 68 -6.66 -18.49 17.86
N ALA A 69 -7.42 -17.53 18.38
CA ALA A 69 -7.20 -16.09 18.19
C ALA A 69 -7.00 -15.70 16.71
N ALA A 70 -7.95 -16.11 15.86
CA ALA A 70 -7.87 -15.88 14.42
C ALA A 70 -7.80 -14.39 14.06
N ASP A 71 -8.47 -13.54 14.86
CA ASP A 71 -8.63 -12.11 14.60
C ASP A 71 -7.68 -11.20 15.42
N ASP A 72 -6.44 -11.65 15.67
CA ASP A 72 -5.45 -10.89 16.44
C ASP A 72 -4.69 -9.88 15.58
N ALA A 73 -4.43 -8.67 16.10
CA ALA A 73 -3.77 -7.58 15.35
C ALA A 73 -2.30 -7.85 14.95
N SER A 74 -1.68 -8.89 15.52
CA SER A 74 -0.35 -9.37 15.11
C SER A 74 -0.40 -10.39 13.97
N ASN A 75 -1.58 -10.90 13.62
CA ASN A 75 -1.76 -11.82 12.52
C ASN A 75 -1.76 -11.09 11.17
N LEU A 76 -1.29 -11.79 10.14
CA LEU A 76 -1.36 -11.37 8.75
C LEU A 76 -2.35 -12.25 8.00
N LEU A 77 -3.32 -11.62 7.34
CA LEU A 77 -4.12 -12.25 6.31
C LEU A 77 -3.44 -12.03 4.96
N ILE A 78 -3.25 -13.12 4.21
CA ILE A 78 -2.64 -13.11 2.89
C ILE A 78 -3.62 -13.75 1.92
N ILE A 79 -3.97 -13.05 0.84
CA ILE A 79 -4.85 -13.57 -0.22
C ILE A 79 -4.06 -13.64 -1.52
N LYS A 80 -4.06 -14.82 -2.14
CA LYS A 80 -3.34 -15.10 -3.39
C LYS A 80 -4.26 -15.70 -4.43
N LYS A 81 -4.17 -15.22 -5.66
CA LYS A 81 -4.84 -15.78 -6.83
C LYS A 81 -3.99 -15.51 -8.06
N PRO A 82 -3.68 -16.51 -8.90
CA PRO A 82 -2.99 -16.26 -10.17
C PRO A 82 -3.74 -15.23 -11.01
N GLY A 83 -3.02 -14.26 -11.58
CA GLY A 83 -3.59 -13.13 -12.33
C GLY A 83 -4.01 -11.94 -11.45
N TYR A 84 -3.85 -12.03 -10.13
CA TYR A 84 -4.14 -10.96 -9.18
C TYR A 84 -2.91 -10.61 -8.36
N SER A 85 -2.82 -9.35 -7.95
CA SER A 85 -1.82 -8.87 -7.01
C SER A 85 -2.07 -9.50 -5.63
N ASN A 86 -1.00 -9.94 -4.97
CA ASN A 86 -1.11 -10.49 -3.63
C ASN A 86 -1.56 -9.41 -2.65
N LEU A 87 -2.60 -9.71 -1.86
CA LEU A 87 -3.02 -8.87 -0.75
C LEU A 87 -2.38 -9.41 0.53
N VAL A 88 -1.75 -8.51 1.30
CA VAL A 88 -1.19 -8.80 2.62
C VAL A 88 -1.68 -7.72 3.57
N VAL A 89 -2.36 -8.10 4.65
CA VAL A 89 -3.00 -7.14 5.56
C VAL A 89 -2.94 -7.63 7.00
N LYS A 90 -2.75 -6.72 7.94
CA LYS A 90 -2.85 -7.01 9.38
C LYS A 90 -4.31 -7.03 9.81
N CYS A 91 -4.67 -7.99 10.65
CA CYS A 91 -5.97 -8.00 11.30
C CYS A 91 -6.08 -6.82 12.31
N PRO A 92 -7.30 -6.44 12.79
CA PRO A 92 -8.56 -7.17 12.69
C PRO A 92 -9.08 -7.32 11.26
N CYS A 93 -9.50 -8.55 10.98
CA CYS A 93 -10.05 -9.06 9.73
C CYS A 93 -11.51 -9.49 9.86
N LYS A 94 -12.01 -9.69 11.07
CA LYS A 94 -13.42 -10.05 11.31
C LYS A 94 -14.33 -8.90 10.93
N GLY A 95 -15.43 -9.23 10.25
CA GLY A 95 -16.38 -8.22 9.79
C GLY A 95 -15.76 -7.28 8.76
N MET A 96 -14.82 -7.77 7.95
CA MET A 96 -14.27 -7.07 6.80
C MET A 96 -14.54 -7.88 5.55
N THR A 97 -14.79 -7.18 4.45
CA THR A 97 -14.72 -7.73 3.09
C THR A 97 -13.41 -7.32 2.47
N TYR A 98 -12.77 -8.24 1.72
CA TYR A 98 -11.51 -7.96 1.06
C TYR A 98 -11.67 -8.05 -0.45
N ALA A 99 -11.10 -7.07 -1.16
CA ALA A 99 -11.09 -7.07 -2.60
C ALA A 99 -9.66 -7.18 -3.12
N ILE A 100 -9.44 -8.05 -4.09
CA ILE A 100 -8.13 -8.25 -4.72
C ILE A 100 -8.09 -7.63 -6.11
N SER A 101 -6.99 -6.95 -6.39
CA SER A 101 -6.73 -6.31 -7.67
C SER A 101 -6.21 -7.32 -8.68
N PRO A 102 -6.74 -7.39 -9.92
CA PRO A 102 -6.00 -7.98 -11.03
C PRO A 102 -4.62 -7.34 -11.18
N VAL A 103 -3.65 -8.09 -11.71
CA VAL A 103 -2.33 -7.52 -12.01
C VAL A 103 -2.48 -6.37 -13.01
N MET A 104 -1.79 -5.26 -12.73
CA MET A 104 -1.77 -4.09 -13.59
C MET A 104 -0.62 -4.20 -14.60
N GLU A 105 -0.91 -3.97 -15.88
CA GLU A 105 0.09 -4.08 -16.96
C GLU A 105 0.79 -2.74 -17.28
N ASN A 106 0.19 -1.64 -16.86
CA ASN A 106 0.67 -0.29 -17.06
C ASN A 106 1.81 0.08 -16.10
N LEU A 107 2.88 0.66 -16.65
CA LEU A 107 4.09 1.04 -15.91
C LEU A 107 3.88 2.15 -14.87
N ASP A 108 2.95 3.07 -15.16
CA ASP A 108 2.61 4.22 -14.32
C ASP A 108 1.19 4.14 -13.76
N GLY A 109 0.65 2.92 -13.73
CA GLY A 109 -0.63 2.64 -13.15
C GLY A 109 -0.63 2.73 -11.64
N LEU A 110 -1.78 3.09 -11.11
CA LEU A 110 -2.06 3.01 -9.69
C LEU A 110 -3.49 2.48 -9.50
N ARG A 111 -3.68 1.51 -8.62
CA ARG A 111 -5.02 1.14 -8.15
C ARG A 111 -5.10 1.33 -6.64
N VAL A 112 -6.11 2.06 -6.20
CA VAL A 112 -6.39 2.31 -4.79
C VAL A 112 -7.70 1.62 -4.43
N VAL A 113 -7.63 0.70 -3.47
CA VAL A 113 -8.78 -0.08 -3.01
C VAL A 113 -9.04 0.28 -1.55
N LEU A 114 -10.19 0.89 -1.28
CA LEU A 114 -10.70 1.15 0.05
C LEU A 114 -11.64 0.01 0.46
N THR A 115 -11.48 -0.47 1.69
CA THR A 115 -12.40 -1.40 2.35
C THR A 115 -12.66 -0.91 3.76
N TRP A 116 -13.83 -1.17 4.31
CA TRP A 116 -14.15 -0.82 5.69
C TRP A 116 -15.02 -1.88 6.36
N GLY A 117 -15.37 -1.66 7.62
CA GLY A 117 -16.27 -2.50 8.38
C GLY A 117 -17.73 -2.10 8.14
N LYS A 118 -18.60 -2.53 9.05
CA LYS A 118 -20.05 -2.28 8.94
C LYS A 118 -20.46 -0.80 9.05
N THR A 119 -19.66 0.00 9.74
CA THR A 119 -20.06 1.35 10.15
C THR A 119 -18.87 2.30 10.01
N PRO A 120 -19.02 3.49 9.39
CA PRO A 120 -20.23 3.99 8.76
C PRO A 120 -20.65 3.15 7.55
N GLU A 121 -21.87 3.34 7.09
CA GLU A 121 -22.45 2.54 6.00
C GLU A 121 -21.71 2.83 4.69
N ASP A 122 -21.44 4.10 4.46
CA ASP A 122 -20.90 4.64 3.22
C ASP A 122 -19.68 5.54 3.49
N LEU A 123 -18.55 5.16 2.88
CA LEU A 123 -17.30 5.90 2.85
C LEU A 123 -16.92 6.13 1.39
N ASP A 124 -16.67 7.38 1.03
CA ASP A 124 -16.34 7.80 -0.33
C ASP A 124 -14.84 7.97 -0.57
N SER A 125 -14.39 7.49 -1.72
CA SER A 125 -13.04 7.61 -2.22
C SER A 125 -12.92 8.85 -3.07
N HIS A 126 -11.89 9.62 -2.80
CA HIS A 126 -11.56 10.80 -3.60
C HIS A 126 -10.14 10.68 -4.14
N MET A 127 -9.98 10.70 -5.46
CA MET A 127 -8.69 10.93 -6.12
C MET A 127 -8.69 12.31 -6.75
N ILE A 128 -7.92 13.22 -6.16
CA ILE A 128 -7.84 14.63 -6.55
C ILE A 128 -6.52 14.90 -7.27
N PHE A 129 -6.58 15.55 -8.43
CA PHE A 129 -5.43 16.01 -9.21
C PHE A 129 -5.82 17.22 -10.07
N PRO A 130 -4.88 17.90 -10.77
CA PRO A 130 -5.21 19.12 -11.52
C PRO A 130 -6.43 18.96 -12.42
N GLY A 131 -7.45 19.79 -12.19
CA GLY A 131 -8.70 19.78 -12.97
C GLY A 131 -9.68 18.65 -12.66
N ASN A 132 -9.35 17.72 -11.74
CA ASN A 132 -10.10 16.49 -11.55
C ASN A 132 -10.34 16.16 -10.05
N ASN A 133 -11.49 15.55 -9.76
CA ASN A 133 -11.82 14.87 -8.51
C ASN A 133 -12.64 13.64 -8.89
N ILE A 134 -12.08 12.45 -8.70
CA ILE A 134 -12.75 11.17 -8.99
C ILE A 134 -13.40 10.67 -7.71
N TYR A 135 -14.72 10.52 -7.75
CA TYR A 135 -15.58 10.07 -6.65
C TYR A 135 -16.96 9.67 -7.22
N PHE A 136 -17.91 9.24 -6.38
CA PHE A 136 -19.18 8.65 -6.81
C PHE A 136 -20.00 9.48 -7.82
N GLU A 137 -20.06 10.82 -7.71
CA GLU A 137 -20.78 11.66 -8.70
C GLU A 137 -19.95 11.94 -9.95
N ASN A 138 -18.62 11.91 -9.87
CA ASN A 138 -17.71 12.14 -10.98
C ASN A 138 -16.74 10.98 -11.15
N GLN A 139 -17.27 9.87 -11.64
CA GLN A 139 -16.59 8.57 -11.66
C GLN A 139 -15.47 8.46 -12.71
N LYS A 140 -15.30 9.44 -13.60
CA LYS A 140 -14.30 9.42 -14.67
C LYS A 140 -13.62 10.77 -14.82
N GLY A 141 -12.33 10.74 -15.08
CA GLY A 141 -11.52 11.90 -15.43
C GLY A 141 -10.29 11.47 -16.21
N ASP A 142 -9.30 12.35 -16.30
CA ASP A 142 -8.14 12.11 -17.18
C ASP A 142 -7.30 10.92 -16.70
N ASP A 143 -7.32 9.84 -17.49
CA ASP A 143 -6.68 8.56 -17.18
C ASP A 143 -7.06 7.96 -15.81
N ALA A 144 -8.21 8.34 -15.23
CA ALA A 144 -8.65 7.87 -13.93
C ALA A 144 -10.15 7.51 -13.92
N GLU A 145 -10.51 6.43 -13.23
CA GLU A 145 -11.88 6.00 -13.07
C GLU A 145 -12.14 5.37 -11.69
N LEU A 146 -13.38 5.52 -11.20
CA LEU A 146 -13.92 4.77 -10.08
C LEU A 146 -14.47 3.44 -10.63
N ASP A 147 -13.70 2.37 -10.48
CA ASP A 147 -14.04 1.04 -11.01
C ASP A 147 -15.23 0.41 -10.26
N VAL A 148 -15.22 0.58 -8.94
CA VAL A 148 -16.24 0.06 -8.04
C VAL A 148 -16.60 1.16 -7.08
N ASP A 149 -17.89 1.44 -7.05
CA ASP A 149 -18.58 2.36 -6.16
C ASP A 149 -19.56 1.52 -5.35
N ASP A 150 -19.20 1.27 -4.09
CA ASP A 150 -20.02 0.47 -3.19
C ASP A 150 -20.60 1.37 -2.10
N VAL A 151 -21.92 1.47 -2.12
CA VAL A 151 -22.72 2.26 -1.18
C VAL A 151 -23.24 1.41 -0.01
N ASP A 152 -23.05 0.08 -0.10
CA ASP A 152 -23.42 -0.85 0.95
C ASP A 152 -22.19 -1.08 1.85
N SER A 153 -22.44 -1.25 3.15
CA SER A 153 -21.38 -1.45 4.14
C SER A 153 -20.32 -2.46 3.69
N TYR A 154 -19.08 -2.29 4.17
CA TYR A 154 -17.89 -3.14 3.95
C TYR A 154 -17.04 -2.87 2.69
N GLY A 155 -17.54 -2.09 1.73
CA GLY A 155 -16.84 -1.84 0.47
C GLY A 155 -16.66 -3.10 -0.40
N PRO A 156 -15.83 -3.06 -1.46
CA PRO A 156 -14.79 -2.06 -1.69
C PRO A 156 -15.26 -0.83 -2.48
N GLU A 157 -14.59 0.28 -2.28
CA GLU A 157 -14.48 1.29 -3.33
C GLU A 157 -13.11 1.20 -3.98
N THR A 158 -13.06 1.34 -5.31
CA THR A 158 -11.80 1.22 -6.04
C THR A 158 -11.66 2.27 -7.10
N ILE A 159 -10.53 2.99 -7.07
CA ILE A 159 -10.11 3.93 -8.10
C ILE A 159 -8.88 3.37 -8.83
N THR A 160 -8.93 3.33 -10.17
CA THR A 160 -7.79 3.04 -11.03
C THR A 160 -7.34 4.31 -11.75
N LEU A 161 -6.07 4.65 -11.60
CA LEU A 161 -5.33 5.57 -12.46
C LEU A 161 -4.58 4.73 -13.51
N GLN A 162 -4.97 4.86 -14.77
CA GLN A 162 -4.39 4.17 -15.92
C GLN A 162 -3.01 4.72 -16.28
N LYS A 163 -2.76 6.02 -16.07
CA LYS A 163 -1.44 6.60 -16.27
C LYS A 163 -1.27 7.84 -15.40
N LYS A 164 -0.19 7.88 -14.62
CA LYS A 164 0.25 9.12 -13.99
C LYS A 164 0.72 10.14 -15.04
N HIS A 165 0.19 11.35 -14.99
CA HIS A 165 0.70 12.47 -15.77
C HIS A 165 1.95 13.07 -15.13
N TYR A 166 2.91 13.43 -15.96
CA TYR A 166 4.19 13.94 -15.49
C TYR A 166 4.05 15.36 -14.94
N GLY A 167 4.65 15.63 -13.78
CA GLY A 167 4.57 16.94 -13.13
C GLY A 167 3.28 17.16 -12.34
N GLU A 168 2.27 16.31 -12.50
CA GLU A 168 1.03 16.41 -11.74
C GLU A 168 1.09 15.66 -10.42
N SER A 169 0.58 16.30 -9.36
CA SER A 169 0.43 15.69 -8.05
C SER A 169 -0.98 15.18 -7.87
N TYR A 170 -1.11 14.08 -7.13
CA TYR A 170 -2.36 13.39 -6.84
C TYR A 170 -2.51 13.28 -5.33
N VAL A 171 -3.73 13.45 -4.83
CA VAL A 171 -4.06 13.27 -3.41
C VAL A 171 -5.21 12.29 -3.32
N TYR A 172 -5.05 11.28 -2.47
CA TYR A 172 -6.12 10.35 -2.15
C TYR A 172 -6.66 10.63 -0.75
N ALA A 173 -7.98 10.76 -0.64
CA ALA A 173 -8.69 10.99 0.60
C ALA A 173 -9.93 10.10 0.68
N VAL A 174 -10.37 9.84 1.91
CA VAL A 174 -11.59 9.10 2.22
C VAL A 174 -12.51 10.01 3.02
N HIS A 175 -13.77 10.15 2.60
CA HIS A 175 -14.76 11.01 3.22
C HIS A 175 -15.93 10.18 3.76
N ASP A 176 -16.35 10.45 5.00
CA ASP A 176 -17.48 9.76 5.64
C ASP A 176 -18.80 10.40 5.18
N PHE A 177 -19.30 9.91 4.05
CA PHE A 177 -20.55 10.38 3.43
C PHE A 177 -21.75 10.18 4.36
N THR A 178 -21.75 9.09 5.13
CA THR A 178 -22.80 8.83 6.13
C THR A 178 -22.86 9.93 7.19
N ASN A 179 -21.75 10.60 7.51
CA ASN A 179 -21.66 11.61 8.57
C ASN A 179 -21.21 12.99 8.08
N LEU A 180 -21.59 13.39 6.87
CA LEU A 180 -21.29 14.71 6.27
C LEU A 180 -21.57 15.90 7.21
N ALA A 181 -22.71 15.88 7.92
CA ALA A 181 -23.11 16.98 8.80
C ALA A 181 -22.48 16.93 10.20
N ASN A 182 -21.57 15.98 10.47
CA ASN A 182 -20.93 15.80 11.77
C ASN A 182 -19.40 15.74 11.65
N PRO A 183 -18.73 16.89 11.52
CA PRO A 183 -17.27 16.99 11.42
C PRO A 183 -16.54 16.55 12.69
N GLY A 184 -17.27 16.44 13.81
CA GLY A 184 -16.79 15.90 15.07
C GLY A 184 -16.98 14.38 15.23
N SER A 185 -17.49 13.70 14.20
CA SER A 185 -17.73 12.25 14.25
C SER A 185 -16.44 11.48 14.49
N ARG A 186 -16.57 10.30 15.09
CA ARG A 186 -15.50 9.30 15.21
C ARG A 186 -15.79 8.06 14.37
N GLN A 187 -16.88 8.02 13.60
CA GLN A 187 -17.28 6.82 12.87
C GLN A 187 -16.24 6.42 11.84
N LEU A 188 -15.73 7.35 11.02
CA LEU A 188 -14.58 7.09 10.15
C LEU A 188 -13.38 6.48 10.89
N SER A 189 -13.03 6.96 12.08
CA SER A 189 -11.91 6.40 12.87
C SER A 189 -12.20 4.98 13.39
N ASN A 190 -13.47 4.67 13.65
CA ASN A 190 -13.94 3.39 14.16
C ASN A 190 -14.27 2.39 13.03
N SER A 191 -14.14 2.79 11.77
CA SER A 191 -14.63 2.02 10.63
C SER A 191 -13.83 0.78 10.28
N GLU A 192 -12.67 0.57 10.91
CA GLU A 192 -11.69 -0.43 10.48
C GLU A 192 -11.22 -0.26 9.03
N ALA A 193 -11.42 0.92 8.43
CA ALA A 193 -11.05 1.22 7.05
C ALA A 193 -9.56 0.97 6.77
N LYS A 194 -9.32 0.39 5.59
CA LYS A 194 -7.99 0.08 5.07
C LYS A 194 -7.93 0.49 3.62
N VAL A 195 -6.83 1.15 3.25
CA VAL A 195 -6.55 1.58 1.88
C VAL A 195 -5.36 0.80 1.37
N PHE A 196 -5.56 0.06 0.28
CA PHE A 196 -4.55 -0.74 -0.39
C PHE A 196 -4.15 -0.05 -1.69
N VAL A 197 -2.84 0.10 -1.90
CA VAL A 197 -2.31 0.79 -3.07
C VAL A 197 -1.46 -0.18 -3.87
N TYR A 198 -1.89 -0.47 -5.09
CA TYR A 198 -1.25 -1.43 -5.99
C TYR A 198 -0.56 -0.73 -7.15
N MET A 199 0.60 -1.27 -7.53
CA MET A 199 1.34 -0.91 -8.75
C MET A 199 1.92 -2.19 -9.35
N GLY A 200 1.69 -2.41 -10.64
CA GLY A 200 2.04 -3.67 -11.29
C GLY A 200 1.31 -4.85 -10.64
N GLN A 201 2.08 -5.79 -10.10
CA GLN A 201 1.56 -6.98 -9.41
C GLN A 201 1.70 -6.90 -7.87
N SER A 202 2.16 -5.74 -7.35
CA SER A 202 2.53 -5.60 -5.95
C SER A 202 1.66 -4.61 -5.20
N LEU A 203 1.35 -4.96 -3.95
CA LEU A 203 0.84 -4.04 -2.95
C LEU A 203 2.00 -3.18 -2.42
N VAL A 204 2.04 -1.91 -2.82
CA VAL A 204 3.16 -0.99 -2.50
C VAL A 204 2.93 -0.19 -1.24
N ARG A 205 1.67 0.05 -0.85
CA ARG A 205 1.30 0.68 0.42
C ARG A 205 0.01 0.07 0.99
N THR A 206 -0.07 0.07 2.31
CA THR A 206 -1.30 -0.20 3.06
C THR A 206 -1.44 0.84 4.15
N TYR A 207 -2.55 1.56 4.14
CA TYR A 207 -2.89 2.52 5.18
C TYR A 207 -4.03 1.96 6.02
N TYR A 208 -3.88 2.07 7.33
CA TYR A 208 -4.91 1.71 8.30
C TYR A 208 -5.48 3.01 8.85
N VAL A 209 -6.81 3.09 8.94
CA VAL A 209 -7.45 4.28 9.45
C VAL A 209 -6.94 4.61 10.87
N PRO A 210 -6.44 5.83 11.10
CA PRO A 210 -6.05 6.30 12.42
C PRO A 210 -7.16 6.12 13.46
N LYS A 211 -6.83 5.46 14.58
CA LYS A 211 -7.77 5.20 15.69
C LYS A 211 -7.88 6.39 16.65
N ASN A 212 -9.01 6.47 17.35
CA ASN A 212 -9.31 7.49 18.36
C ASN A 212 -9.19 8.93 17.81
N ARG A 213 -9.56 9.13 16.55
CA ARG A 213 -9.59 10.46 15.91
C ARG A 213 -11.02 10.98 15.82
N SER A 214 -11.14 12.30 15.81
CA SER A 214 -12.36 13.03 15.48
C SER A 214 -12.16 13.66 14.10
N GLY A 215 -13.17 13.56 13.23
CA GLY A 215 -13.09 14.01 11.85
C GLY A 215 -13.84 13.07 10.93
N ASN A 216 -14.41 13.61 9.86
CA ASN A 216 -15.12 12.89 8.80
C ASN A 216 -14.33 12.89 7.48
N LEU A 217 -13.15 13.51 7.40
CA LEU A 217 -12.26 13.44 6.25
C LEU A 217 -10.89 12.86 6.67
N TRP A 218 -10.47 11.80 5.99
CA TRP A 218 -9.17 11.16 6.16
C TRP A 218 -8.32 11.40 4.91
N THR A 219 -7.32 12.27 5.01
CA THR A 219 -6.34 12.48 3.95
C THR A 219 -5.24 11.44 4.08
N VAL A 220 -5.14 10.53 3.11
CA VAL A 220 -4.37 9.31 3.25
C VAL A 220 -2.93 9.51 2.78
N PHE A 221 -2.76 9.85 1.50
CA PHE A 221 -1.44 10.04 0.90
C PHE A 221 -1.51 11.04 -0.25
N ARG A 222 -0.33 11.49 -0.64
CA ARG A 222 -0.08 12.24 -1.87
C ARG A 222 0.93 11.50 -2.72
N MET A 223 0.75 11.53 -4.04
CA MET A 223 1.79 11.22 -5.01
C MET A 223 2.24 12.51 -5.68
N THR A 224 3.53 12.85 -5.59
CA THR A 224 4.08 14.11 -6.13
C THR A 224 4.15 14.14 -7.66
N GLY A 225 4.49 15.28 -8.24
CA GLY A 225 4.75 15.45 -9.67
C GLY A 225 5.82 14.49 -10.21
N SER A 226 6.83 14.20 -9.38
CA SER A 226 7.90 13.23 -9.67
C SER A 226 7.51 11.76 -9.43
N GLY A 227 6.32 11.52 -8.86
CA GLY A 227 5.78 10.19 -8.55
C GLY A 227 6.26 9.60 -7.22
N ASP A 228 6.75 10.43 -6.30
CA ASP A 228 7.04 10.01 -4.93
C ASP A 228 5.76 9.89 -4.11
N PHE A 229 5.63 8.83 -3.31
CA PHE A 229 4.56 8.70 -2.33
C PHE A 229 4.94 9.37 -1.01
N GLN A 230 4.09 10.29 -0.56
CA GLN A 230 4.17 10.95 0.73
C GLN A 230 2.99 10.51 1.59
N ASP A 231 3.29 9.89 2.72
CA ASP A 231 2.29 9.41 3.67
C ASP A 231 1.78 10.59 4.50
N ILE A 232 0.49 10.91 4.41
CA ILE A 232 -0.13 12.04 5.12
C ILE A 232 -0.84 11.52 6.37
N ASN A 233 -1.80 10.62 6.16
CA ASN A 233 -2.52 9.88 7.19
C ASN A 233 -3.12 10.75 8.33
N THR A 234 -3.77 11.86 7.98
CA THR A 234 -4.35 12.83 8.93
C THR A 234 -5.87 12.93 8.83
N PHE A 235 -6.49 13.40 9.91
CA PHE A 235 -7.93 13.63 10.00
C PHE A 235 -8.23 15.12 10.03
N SER A 236 -9.31 15.51 9.37
CA SER A 236 -9.96 16.80 9.54
C SER A 236 -11.48 16.61 9.69
N GLY A 237 -12.12 17.56 10.36
CA GLY A 237 -13.57 17.67 10.39
C GLY A 237 -14.00 18.74 9.41
N VAL A 238 -14.83 18.38 8.45
CA VAL A 238 -15.28 19.26 7.35
C VAL A 238 -16.81 19.24 7.25
N ASN A 239 -17.38 20.37 6.83
CA ASN A 239 -18.82 20.52 6.55
C ASN A 239 -18.99 20.82 5.06
N VAL A 240 -18.53 19.92 4.20
CA VAL A 240 -18.54 20.09 2.74
C VAL A 240 -19.24 18.91 2.08
N GLU A 241 -19.88 19.15 0.94
CA GLU A 241 -20.38 18.08 0.08
C GLU A 241 -19.20 17.37 -0.63
N ALA A 242 -19.42 16.17 -1.15
CA ALA A 242 -18.38 15.35 -1.78
C ALA A 242 -17.64 16.08 -2.93
N LYS A 243 -18.36 16.87 -3.74
CA LYS A 243 -17.76 17.70 -4.81
C LYS A 243 -16.76 18.73 -4.29
N ASP A 244 -16.92 19.19 -3.05
CA ASP A 244 -16.15 20.28 -2.46
C ASP A 244 -14.98 19.77 -1.60
N VAL A 245 -14.86 18.45 -1.38
CA VAL A 245 -13.70 17.81 -0.71
C VAL A 245 -12.37 18.22 -1.36
N LEU A 246 -12.37 18.43 -2.67
CA LEU A 246 -11.18 18.88 -3.40
C LEU A 246 -10.61 20.18 -2.81
N ASN A 247 -11.46 21.09 -2.31
CA ASN A 247 -11.02 22.39 -1.78
C ASN A 247 -10.26 22.24 -0.47
N GLU A 248 -10.60 21.23 0.34
CA GLU A 248 -9.99 20.95 1.63
C GLU A 248 -8.56 20.40 1.49
N VAL A 249 -8.30 19.67 0.41
CA VAL A 249 -7.00 19.02 0.16
C VAL A 249 -6.18 19.68 -0.94
N LYS A 250 -6.74 20.64 -1.67
CA LYS A 250 -6.09 21.36 -2.77
C LYS A 250 -4.67 21.85 -2.46
N PRO A 251 -4.34 22.40 -1.26
CA PRO A 251 -2.98 22.82 -0.96
C PRO A 251 -1.95 21.70 -1.13
N LEU A 252 -2.33 20.45 -0.92
CA LEU A 252 -1.44 19.30 -1.04
C LEU A 252 -1.08 18.96 -2.49
N LEU A 253 -1.75 19.55 -3.49
CA LEU A 253 -1.34 19.45 -4.90
C LEU A 253 -0.09 20.29 -5.20
N ASP A 254 0.27 21.25 -4.35
CA ASP A 254 1.52 21.99 -4.45
C ASP A 254 2.65 21.17 -3.85
N ASP A 255 3.63 20.83 -4.69
CA ASP A 255 4.71 19.96 -4.27
C ASP A 255 5.60 20.54 -3.16
N SER A 256 5.58 21.86 -2.98
CA SER A 256 6.32 22.59 -1.95
C SER A 256 5.72 22.46 -0.55
N VAL A 257 4.45 22.05 -0.43
CA VAL A 257 3.81 21.82 0.86
C VAL A 257 4.46 20.60 1.51
N ALA A 258 5.05 20.83 2.68
CA ALA A 258 5.79 19.81 3.41
C ALA A 258 4.84 18.81 4.06
N VAL A 259 5.07 17.53 3.79
CA VAL A 259 4.46 16.41 4.52
C VAL A 259 5.48 15.91 5.55
N SER A 260 5.07 15.81 6.82
CA SER A 260 5.97 15.44 7.91
C SER A 260 6.36 13.97 7.81
N ALA A 261 7.66 13.69 7.72
CA ALA A 261 8.16 12.33 7.84
C ALA A 261 8.16 11.87 9.31
N VAL A 262 7.83 10.61 9.54
CA VAL A 262 7.97 9.98 10.86
C VAL A 262 9.46 9.81 11.17
N ALA A 263 9.90 10.28 12.33
CA ALA A 263 11.27 10.10 12.76
C ALA A 263 11.57 8.61 13.04
N VAL A 264 12.66 8.11 12.45
CA VAL A 264 13.13 6.73 12.61
C VAL A 264 14.24 6.68 13.66
N SER A 265 14.18 5.72 14.59
CA SER A 265 15.21 5.57 15.64
C SER A 265 16.58 5.19 15.06
N SER A 266 17.66 5.55 15.76
CA SER A 266 19.03 5.19 15.34
C SER A 266 19.24 3.67 15.27
N SER A 267 18.57 2.89 16.12
CA SER A 267 18.59 1.43 16.06
C SER A 267 17.93 0.91 14.79
N ALA A 268 16.74 1.40 14.44
CA ALA A 268 16.04 1.02 13.22
C ALA A 268 16.83 1.40 11.96
N GLN A 269 17.46 2.58 11.92
CA GLN A 269 18.38 2.98 10.83
C GLN A 269 19.58 2.02 10.70
N THR A 270 20.12 1.54 11.82
CA THR A 270 21.25 0.60 11.83
C THR A 270 20.82 -0.77 11.32
N ASP A 271 19.67 -1.25 11.75
CA ASP A 271 19.11 -2.53 11.34
C ASP A 271 18.71 -2.52 9.85
N ALA A 272 18.13 -1.41 9.36
CA ALA A 272 17.81 -1.21 7.94
C ALA A 272 19.07 -1.28 7.06
N LYS A 273 20.17 -0.64 7.48
CA LYS A 273 21.46 -0.72 6.79
C LYS A 273 21.99 -2.16 6.71
N ARG A 274 21.88 -2.91 7.82
CA ARG A 274 22.30 -4.32 7.87
C ARG A 274 21.48 -5.18 6.90
N LEU A 275 20.15 -5.04 6.92
CA LEU A 275 19.26 -5.75 6.00
C LEU A 275 19.55 -5.41 4.54
N ASN A 276 19.81 -4.16 4.22
CA ASN A 276 20.19 -3.76 2.87
C ASN A 276 21.51 -4.42 2.41
N VAL A 277 22.52 -4.54 3.28
CA VAL A 277 23.76 -5.25 2.93
C VAL A 277 23.51 -6.73 2.68
N GLN A 278 22.65 -7.37 3.47
CA GLN A 278 22.24 -8.76 3.24
C GLN A 278 21.49 -8.91 1.92
N GLY A 279 20.57 -7.98 1.61
CA GLY A 279 19.84 -7.94 0.34
C GLY A 279 20.78 -7.78 -0.86
N GLU A 280 21.81 -6.93 -0.75
CA GLU A 280 22.84 -6.76 -1.77
C GLU A 280 23.60 -8.08 -2.01
N ALA A 281 24.01 -8.78 -0.95
CA ALA A 281 24.64 -10.09 -1.07
C ALA A 281 23.73 -11.14 -1.73
N ALA A 282 22.44 -11.17 -1.38
CA ALA A 282 21.45 -12.04 -2.01
C ALA A 282 21.26 -11.72 -3.50
N TYR A 283 21.20 -10.43 -3.86
CA TYR A 283 21.09 -9.97 -5.25
C TYR A 283 22.29 -10.40 -6.09
N GLN A 284 23.52 -10.26 -5.55
CA GLN A 284 24.74 -10.72 -6.23
C GLN A 284 24.77 -12.24 -6.39
N ALA A 285 24.22 -12.98 -5.41
CA ALA A 285 24.05 -14.44 -5.50
C ALA A 285 22.91 -14.88 -6.44
N GLY A 286 22.22 -13.95 -7.10
CA GLY A 286 21.09 -14.25 -8.01
C GLY A 286 19.78 -14.64 -7.29
N LYS A 287 19.72 -14.54 -5.96
CA LYS A 287 18.55 -14.86 -5.15
C LYS A 287 17.61 -13.65 -5.09
N LEU A 288 16.93 -13.37 -6.21
CA LEU A 288 16.17 -12.13 -6.40
C LEU A 288 15.02 -11.97 -5.40
N ASP A 289 14.21 -13.01 -5.18
CA ASP A 289 13.09 -12.94 -4.22
C ASP A 289 13.57 -12.65 -2.80
N GLN A 290 14.66 -13.30 -2.38
CA GLN A 290 15.27 -13.04 -1.09
C GLN A 290 15.81 -11.60 -0.98
N ALA A 291 16.43 -11.09 -2.05
CA ALA A 291 16.95 -9.73 -2.08
C ALA A 291 15.82 -8.70 -1.97
N ILE A 292 14.74 -8.87 -2.76
CA ILE A 292 13.54 -8.03 -2.72
C ILE A 292 12.99 -7.98 -1.30
N GLU A 293 12.82 -9.14 -0.66
CA GLU A 293 12.28 -9.21 0.69
C GLU A 293 13.18 -8.52 1.73
N LEU A 294 14.50 -8.71 1.66
CA LEU A 294 15.45 -8.03 2.55
C LEU A 294 15.44 -6.51 2.36
N PHE A 295 15.32 -6.02 1.12
CA PHE A 295 15.21 -4.58 0.87
C PHE A 295 13.86 -4.02 1.37
N ARG A 296 12.76 -4.75 1.22
CA ARG A 296 11.45 -4.38 1.78
C ARG A 296 11.51 -4.27 3.30
N GLN A 297 12.09 -5.26 3.97
CA GLN A 297 12.28 -5.21 5.43
C GLN A 297 13.17 -4.03 5.85
N ALA A 298 14.21 -3.70 5.08
CA ALA A 298 15.02 -2.50 5.35
C ALA A 298 14.19 -1.21 5.26
N ILE A 299 13.31 -1.12 4.26
CA ILE A 299 12.40 0.02 4.07
C ILE A 299 11.34 0.10 5.17
N ASP A 300 10.83 -1.04 5.64
CA ASP A 300 9.86 -1.08 6.73
C ASP A 300 10.47 -0.58 8.06
N LEU A 301 11.78 -0.79 8.27
CA LEU A 301 12.50 -0.24 9.42
C LEU A 301 12.88 1.23 9.25
N ASP A 302 13.33 1.62 8.06
CA ASP A 302 13.71 3.00 7.73
C ASP A 302 13.21 3.40 6.34
N ASN A 303 12.01 3.98 6.31
CA ASN A 303 11.37 4.42 5.07
C ASN A 303 12.07 5.64 4.42
N SER A 304 13.08 6.22 5.09
CA SER A 304 13.91 7.31 4.59
C SER A 304 15.23 6.82 3.99
N PHE A 305 15.50 5.51 4.03
CA PHE A 305 16.76 4.94 3.56
C PHE A 305 16.80 4.76 2.03
N GLY A 306 17.11 5.85 1.32
CA GLY A 306 17.09 5.91 -0.15
C GLY A 306 17.93 4.82 -0.86
N LYS A 307 19.02 4.33 -0.26
CA LYS A 307 19.84 3.25 -0.86
C LYS A 307 19.05 1.94 -0.99
N ALA A 308 18.20 1.61 0.00
CA ALA A 308 17.38 0.41 -0.05
C ALA A 308 16.37 0.46 -1.20
N TYR A 309 15.77 1.61 -1.45
CA TYR A 309 14.88 1.81 -2.59
C TYR A 309 15.59 1.69 -3.94
N GLY A 310 16.78 2.26 -4.10
CA GLY A 310 17.55 2.11 -5.34
C GLY A 310 17.93 0.65 -5.61
N ASN A 311 18.35 -0.07 -4.56
CA ASN A 311 18.64 -1.50 -4.64
C ASN A 311 17.40 -2.34 -4.94
N LEU A 312 16.26 -2.01 -4.33
CA LEU A 312 14.98 -2.65 -4.60
C LEU A 312 14.55 -2.45 -6.07
N GLY A 313 14.73 -1.25 -6.62
CA GLY A 313 14.45 -0.98 -8.03
C GLY A 313 15.27 -1.85 -8.99
N LEU A 314 16.56 -2.05 -8.72
CA LEU A 314 17.40 -2.95 -9.50
C LEU A 314 16.96 -4.42 -9.37
N ALA A 315 16.60 -4.85 -8.16
CA ALA A 315 16.11 -6.20 -7.91
C ALA A 315 14.80 -6.48 -8.65
N TYR A 316 13.84 -5.55 -8.58
CA TYR A 316 12.58 -5.63 -9.31
C TYR A 316 12.79 -5.64 -10.82
N GLN A 317 13.66 -4.77 -11.35
CA GLN A 317 13.94 -4.76 -12.78
C GLN A 317 14.52 -6.11 -13.26
N LYS A 318 15.43 -6.70 -12.49
CA LYS A 318 16.03 -8.00 -12.80
C LYS A 318 15.03 -9.16 -12.67
N ALA A 319 14.02 -9.01 -11.83
CA ALA A 319 12.92 -9.96 -11.67
C ALA A 319 11.81 -9.78 -12.73
N GLY A 320 11.84 -8.71 -13.53
CA GLY A 320 10.79 -8.38 -14.52
C GLY A 320 9.63 -7.54 -13.95
N ASN A 321 9.70 -7.10 -12.70
CA ASN A 321 8.69 -6.30 -12.02
C ASN A 321 8.91 -4.82 -12.34
N THR A 322 8.57 -4.41 -13.56
CA THR A 322 8.95 -3.11 -14.12
C THR A 322 8.24 -1.93 -13.46
N ALA A 323 6.93 -2.02 -13.19
CA ALA A 323 6.16 -0.95 -12.53
C ALA A 323 6.68 -0.71 -11.09
N GLU A 324 6.93 -1.79 -10.35
CA GLU A 324 7.50 -1.73 -9.00
C GLU A 324 8.92 -1.16 -8.98
N SER A 325 9.71 -1.44 -10.02
CA SER A 325 11.02 -0.85 -10.18
C SER A 325 10.94 0.67 -10.39
N ILE A 326 10.00 1.16 -11.19
CA ILE A 326 9.77 2.61 -11.37
C ILE A 326 9.41 3.26 -10.03
N TRP A 327 8.46 2.67 -9.29
CA TRP A 327 8.08 3.13 -7.96
C TRP A 327 9.29 3.25 -7.01
N ALA A 328 10.11 2.19 -6.93
CA ALA A 328 11.28 2.18 -6.04
C ALA A 328 12.33 3.22 -6.47
N ASN A 329 12.58 3.39 -7.77
CA ASN A 329 13.52 4.40 -8.26
C ASN A 329 13.01 5.83 -8.02
N ARG A 330 11.71 6.10 -8.15
CA ARG A 330 11.10 7.40 -7.80
C ARG A 330 11.34 7.74 -6.33
N LYS A 331 11.17 6.77 -5.44
CA LYS A 331 11.44 6.97 -4.01
C LYS A 331 12.93 7.20 -3.74
N ALA A 332 13.81 6.49 -4.43
CA ALA A 332 15.26 6.73 -4.34
C ALA A 332 15.65 8.14 -4.80
N ILE A 333 15.00 8.68 -5.84
CA ILE A 333 15.20 10.06 -6.32
C ILE A 333 14.80 11.07 -5.24
N ALA A 334 13.63 10.89 -4.64
CA ALA A 334 13.10 11.80 -3.61
C ALA A 334 13.97 11.82 -2.35
N LEU A 335 14.51 10.67 -1.94
CA LEU A 335 15.35 10.54 -0.74
C LEU A 335 16.83 10.87 -0.98
N ALA A 336 17.23 11.18 -2.22
CA ALA A 336 18.61 11.46 -2.56
C ALA A 336 19.09 12.79 -1.95
N THR A 337 19.95 12.70 -0.94
CA THR A 337 20.52 13.85 -0.22
C THR A 337 22.04 13.75 -0.08
N GLY A 338 22.69 14.87 0.26
CA GLY A 338 24.14 14.94 0.46
C GLY A 338 24.99 14.86 -0.81
N ALA A 339 26.30 14.62 -0.65
CA ALA A 339 27.29 14.69 -1.73
C ALA A 339 27.04 13.71 -2.88
N ASN A 340 26.37 12.58 -2.61
CA ASN A 340 26.08 11.55 -3.61
C ASN A 340 24.70 11.70 -4.27
N ALA A 341 23.91 12.70 -3.89
CA ALA A 341 22.53 12.87 -4.34
C ALA A 341 22.39 12.89 -5.86
N ALA A 342 23.23 13.67 -6.55
CA ALA A 342 23.26 13.76 -8.00
C ALA A 342 23.56 12.40 -8.68
N THR A 343 24.45 11.60 -8.09
CA THR A 343 24.78 10.26 -8.62
C THR A 343 23.62 9.29 -8.44
N VAL A 344 22.96 9.32 -7.27
CA VAL A 344 21.78 8.49 -7.00
C VAL A 344 20.64 8.84 -7.95
N ARG A 345 20.32 10.14 -8.09
CA ARG A 345 19.27 10.59 -9.02
C ARG A 345 19.57 10.24 -10.47
N ALA A 346 20.82 10.45 -10.93
CA ALA A 346 21.21 10.09 -12.29
C ALA A 346 21.02 8.60 -12.58
N GLY A 347 21.47 7.73 -11.67
CA GLY A 347 21.31 6.28 -11.81
C GLY A 347 19.83 5.85 -11.79
N ALA A 348 19.04 6.40 -10.88
CA ALA A 348 17.61 6.08 -10.78
C ALA A 348 16.81 6.56 -12.00
N TYR A 349 17.07 7.76 -12.51
CA TYR A 349 16.47 8.25 -13.76
C TYR A 349 16.86 7.39 -14.96
N TYR A 350 18.13 6.98 -15.05
CA TYR A 350 18.58 6.07 -16.11
C TYR A 350 17.87 4.71 -16.04
N ASN A 351 17.69 4.15 -14.85
CA ASN A 351 16.95 2.88 -14.67
C ASN A 351 15.50 3.01 -15.13
N ILE A 352 14.81 4.09 -14.73
CA ILE A 352 13.43 4.39 -15.17
C ILE A 352 13.37 4.52 -16.69
N ALA A 353 14.30 5.28 -17.29
CA ALA A 353 14.36 5.48 -18.74
C ALA A 353 14.51 4.17 -19.51
N ARG A 354 15.35 3.25 -19.02
CA ARG A 354 15.51 1.92 -19.62
C ARG A 354 14.24 1.07 -19.57
N ILE A 355 13.44 1.21 -18.52
CA ILE A 355 12.17 0.49 -18.39
C ILE A 355 11.18 1.00 -19.43
N TYR A 356 11.04 2.33 -19.56
CA TYR A 356 10.20 2.93 -20.60
C TYR A 356 10.68 2.60 -22.01
N GLU A 357 12.00 2.65 -22.26
CA GLU A 357 12.56 2.30 -23.56
C GLU A 357 12.26 0.85 -23.93
N ALA A 358 12.39 -0.09 -22.98
CA ALA A 358 12.05 -1.50 -23.19
C ALA A 358 10.55 -1.71 -23.47
N ALA A 359 9.69 -0.85 -22.91
CA ALA A 359 8.26 -0.85 -23.17
C ALA A 359 7.85 -0.06 -24.43
N GLY A 360 8.80 0.49 -25.19
CA GLY A 360 8.51 1.31 -26.37
C GLY A 360 7.92 2.70 -26.07
N GLN A 361 7.91 3.12 -24.81
CA GLN A 361 7.45 4.44 -24.38
C GLN A 361 8.57 5.48 -24.54
N PHE A 362 8.98 5.73 -25.79
CA PHE A 362 10.20 6.50 -26.09
C PHE A 362 10.16 7.95 -25.61
N ALA A 363 9.00 8.61 -25.58
CA ALA A 363 8.86 9.97 -25.06
C ALA A 363 9.17 10.03 -23.54
N ASP A 364 8.61 9.09 -22.77
CA ASP A 364 8.88 8.97 -21.33
C ASP A 364 10.35 8.57 -21.09
N ALA A 365 10.90 7.64 -21.90
CA ALA A 365 12.30 7.25 -21.84
C ALA A 365 13.26 8.42 -22.10
N LEU A 366 13.02 9.19 -23.15
CA LEU A 366 13.80 10.36 -23.53
C LEU A 366 13.87 11.38 -22.39
N ARG A 367 12.71 11.72 -21.81
CA ARG A 367 12.63 12.63 -20.67
C ARG A 367 13.50 12.15 -19.51
N HIS A 368 13.41 10.87 -19.15
CA HIS A 368 14.19 10.34 -18.04
C HIS A 368 15.69 10.23 -18.35
N TYR A 369 16.10 9.98 -19.59
CA TYR A 369 17.52 10.07 -19.95
C TYR A 369 18.06 11.51 -19.87
N GLN A 370 17.27 12.49 -20.28
CA GLN A 370 17.62 13.91 -20.13
C GLN A 370 17.76 14.30 -18.66
N LEU A 371 16.79 13.92 -17.82
CA LEU A 371 16.87 14.11 -16.37
C LEU A 371 18.10 13.41 -15.76
N ALA A 372 18.46 12.20 -16.21
CA ALA A 372 19.68 11.53 -15.75
C ALA A 372 20.95 12.34 -16.07
N LYS A 373 21.04 12.87 -17.30
CA LYS A 373 22.15 13.70 -17.76
C LYS A 373 22.25 15.02 -17.02
N GLU A 374 21.13 15.68 -16.76
CA GLU A 374 21.06 16.92 -15.96
C GLU A 374 21.61 16.73 -14.55
N GLN A 375 21.35 15.57 -13.94
CA GLN A 375 21.90 15.27 -12.61
C GLN A 375 23.39 15.00 -12.66
N LYS A 376 23.87 14.23 -13.64
CA LYS A 376 25.31 13.92 -13.80
C LYS A 376 25.61 13.49 -15.23
N ALA A 377 26.43 14.25 -15.95
CA ALA A 377 26.80 13.92 -17.32
C ALA A 377 27.51 12.55 -17.43
N ASN A 378 27.11 11.75 -18.42
CA ASN A 378 27.71 10.46 -18.75
C ASN A 378 27.45 10.16 -20.24
N PRO A 379 28.47 9.79 -21.04
CA PRO A 379 28.31 9.46 -22.46
C PRO A 379 27.24 8.39 -22.75
N VAL A 380 27.00 7.47 -21.81
CA VAL A 380 25.94 6.46 -21.92
C VAL A 380 24.56 7.10 -22.09
N TYR A 381 24.32 8.24 -21.45
CA TYR A 381 23.05 8.96 -21.56
C TYR A 381 22.93 9.66 -22.91
N ASP A 382 24.02 10.21 -23.44
CA ASP A 382 24.03 10.83 -24.78
C ASP A 382 23.64 9.82 -25.86
N THR A 383 24.30 8.66 -25.85
CA THR A 383 23.97 7.56 -26.78
C THR A 383 22.54 7.05 -26.60
N ALA A 384 22.03 7.03 -25.37
CA ALA A 384 20.65 6.62 -25.11
C ALA A 384 19.63 7.66 -25.62
N ILE A 385 19.88 8.95 -25.39
CA ILE A 385 19.08 10.08 -25.88
C ILE A 385 19.02 10.04 -27.41
N GLU A 386 20.15 9.96 -28.09
CA GLU A 386 20.21 9.87 -29.56
C GLU A 386 19.43 8.65 -30.06
N ARG A 387 19.56 7.51 -29.39
CA ARG A 387 18.88 6.28 -29.79
C ARG A 387 17.36 6.40 -29.70
N VAL A 388 16.82 7.00 -28.65
CA VAL A 388 15.36 7.12 -28.46
C VAL A 388 14.75 8.34 -29.17
N GLN A 389 15.53 9.39 -29.45
CA GLN A 389 15.07 10.55 -30.24
C GLN A 389 14.76 10.20 -31.70
N ASN A 390 15.40 9.15 -32.22
CA ASN A 390 15.24 8.68 -33.59
C ASN A 390 14.18 7.57 -33.76
N ARG A 391 13.35 7.34 -32.72
CA ARG A 391 12.28 6.35 -32.68
C ARG A 391 10.96 7.05 -32.52
#